data_AF-A0A2M9P636-F1
#
_entry.id   AF-A0A2M9P636-F1
#
_cell.length_a   1.000
_cell.length_b   1.000
_cell.length_c   1.000
_cell.angle_alpha   90.00
_cell.angle_beta   90.00
_cell.angle_gamma   90.00
#
_symmetry.space_group_name_H-M   'P 1'
#
loop_
_entity.id
_entity.type
_entity.pdbx_description
1 polymer ?
#
loop_
_entity_poly.entity_id
_entity_poly.type
_entity_poly.pdbx_seq_one_letter_code
_entity_poly.pdbx_strand_id
1 'polypeptide(L)' 'MKPLLMLAVVGTSMLAGTAGFSQDASAEDLLETLKGVAPADLLQNATLVQVSADGMKTVREGENGWTCMKPGTNPMCA' A
#
# COMPACT_ATOMS: atom_id res chain seq x y z
N MET A 1 57.80 13.93 16.68
CA MET A 1 56.64 14.47 15.95
C MET A 1 55.74 13.31 15.52
N LYS A 2 54.67 13.05 16.29
CA LYS A 2 53.58 12.13 15.97
C LYS A 2 52.35 12.64 16.73
N PRO A 3 51.24 12.85 16.04
CA PRO A 3 49.99 12.29 16.54
C PRO A 3 49.38 11.47 15.41
N LEU A 4 49.29 10.16 15.61
CA LEU A 4 48.17 9.49 16.26
C LEU A 4 47.11 9.15 15.20
N LEU A 5 47.26 7.91 14.76
CA LEU A 5 46.39 7.15 13.88
C LEU A 5 45.03 6.97 14.60
N MET A 6 43.99 7.66 14.14
CA MET A 6 42.62 7.49 14.62
C MET A 6 41.90 6.52 13.68
N LEU A 7 41.71 5.28 14.13
CA LEU A 7 40.68 4.38 13.63
C LEU A 7 39.32 5.00 13.98
N ALA A 8 38.56 5.43 12.98
CA ALA A 8 37.16 5.77 13.16
C ALA A 8 36.29 4.53 12.94
N VAL A 9 35.51 4.26 13.98
CA VAL A 9 34.61 3.14 14.19
C VAL A 9 33.54 3.02 13.11
N VAL A 10 33.22 1.76 12.80
CA VAL A 10 32.07 1.26 12.06
C VAL A 10 30.78 1.93 12.56
N GLY A 11 30.18 2.77 11.74
CA GLY A 11 28.88 3.40 11.98
C GLY A 11 27.83 2.85 11.02
N THR A 12 27.36 1.62 11.28
CA THR A 12 26.22 1.01 10.59
C THR A 12 24.97 1.86 10.83
N SER A 13 24.60 2.70 9.88
CA SER A 13 23.34 3.43 9.90
C SER A 13 22.43 2.89 8.80
N MET A 14 21.85 1.71 9.05
CA MET A 14 20.67 1.27 8.34
C MET A 14 19.45 1.91 9.01
N LEU A 15 19.00 3.06 8.52
CA LEU A 15 17.62 3.49 8.70
C LEU A 15 16.90 3.33 7.35
N ALA A 16 16.57 2.08 7.04
CA ALA A 16 15.49 1.78 6.09
C ALA A 16 14.18 1.85 6.88
N GLY A 17 13.39 2.91 6.69
CA GLY A 17 12.24 3.16 7.53
C GLY A 17 11.30 4.25 7.04
N THR A 18 10.98 4.28 5.75
CA THR A 18 9.76 4.92 5.27
C THR A 18 9.06 3.96 4.33
N ALA A 19 8.31 3.01 4.89
CA ALA A 19 7.21 2.37 4.17
C ALA A 19 6.10 3.42 3.99
N GLY A 20 6.36 4.43 3.17
CA GLY A 20 5.36 5.32 2.62
C GLY A 20 4.68 4.58 1.48
N PHE A 21 3.69 3.73 1.78
CA PHE A 21 2.80 3.21 0.75
C PHE A 21 1.85 4.32 0.34
N SER A 22 2.31 5.15 -0.59
CA SER A 22 1.44 5.93 -1.45
C SER A 22 2.10 6.01 -2.82
N GLN A 23 2.31 4.84 -3.42
CA GLN A 23 2.36 4.74 -4.88
C GLN A 23 0.94 4.38 -5.29
N ASP A 24 0.42 4.96 -6.39
CA ASP A 24 -0.81 4.51 -7.05
C ASP A 24 -0.77 2.97 -7.14
N ALA A 25 -1.37 2.29 -6.16
CA ALA A 25 -1.44 0.84 -6.15
C ALA A 25 -2.32 0.47 -7.33
N SER A 26 -1.84 -0.47 -8.13
CA SER A 26 -2.61 -0.97 -9.26
C SER A 26 -3.93 -1.59 -8.78
N ALA A 27 -4.89 -1.79 -9.69
CA ALA A 27 -6.14 -2.47 -9.32
C ALA A 27 -5.87 -3.88 -8.77
N GLU A 28 -4.81 -4.53 -9.25
CA GLU A 28 -4.32 -5.85 -8.83
C GLU A 28 -3.76 -5.82 -7.41
N ASP A 29 -2.94 -4.82 -7.08
CA ASP A 29 -2.40 -4.63 -5.71
C ASP A 29 -3.52 -4.36 -4.69
N LEU A 30 -4.51 -3.56 -5.10
CA LEU A 30 -5.69 -3.30 -4.30
C LEU A 30 -6.52 -4.58 -4.13
N LEU A 31 -6.71 -5.36 -5.19
CA LEU A 31 -7.43 -6.63 -5.15
C LEU A 31 -6.75 -7.63 -4.20
N GLU A 32 -5.42 -7.73 -4.22
CA GLU A 32 -4.65 -8.56 -3.27
C GLU A 32 -4.94 -8.15 -1.84
N THR A 33 -4.95 -6.85 -1.57
CA THR A 33 -5.21 -6.30 -0.24
C THR A 33 -6.65 -6.53 0.22
N LEU A 34 -7.59 -6.67 -0.71
CA LEU A 34 -9.00 -6.91 -0.45
C LEU A 34 -9.36 -8.39 -0.30
N LYS A 35 -8.43 -9.31 -0.57
CA LYS A 35 -8.67 -10.75 -0.38
C LYS A 35 -9.08 -11.03 1.07
N GLY A 36 -10.15 -11.80 1.24
CA GLY A 36 -10.70 -12.17 2.55
C GLY A 36 -11.67 -11.14 3.14
N VAL A 37 -11.81 -9.96 2.55
CA VAL A 37 -12.86 -8.99 2.92
C VAL A 37 -14.22 -9.44 2.40
N ALA A 38 -14.23 -10.00 1.19
CA ALA A 38 -15.42 -10.52 0.52
C ALA A 38 -15.06 -11.78 -0.30
N PRO A 39 -16.06 -12.58 -0.71
CA PRO A 39 -15.84 -13.71 -1.62
C PRO A 39 -15.15 -13.29 -2.92
N ALA A 40 -14.29 -14.17 -3.45
CA ALA A 40 -13.49 -13.86 -4.65
C ALA A 40 -14.34 -13.48 -5.86
N ASP A 41 -15.51 -14.10 -6.05
CA ASP A 41 -16.41 -13.80 -7.17
C ASP A 41 -17.05 -12.41 -7.05
N LEU A 42 -17.26 -11.94 -5.81
CA LEU A 42 -17.73 -10.59 -5.53
C LEU A 42 -16.61 -9.58 -5.81
N LEU A 43 -15.41 -9.83 -5.30
CA LEU A 43 -14.24 -8.98 -5.53
C LEU A 43 -13.90 -8.88 -7.02
N GLN A 44 -14.01 -9.95 -7.80
CA GLN A 44 -13.71 -9.94 -9.23
C GLN A 44 -14.62 -9.02 -10.05
N ASN A 45 -15.85 -8.79 -9.63
CA ASN A 45 -16.82 -7.98 -10.38
C ASN A 45 -17.19 -6.66 -9.69
N ALA A 46 -16.53 -6.35 -8.56
CA ALA A 46 -16.74 -5.13 -7.79
C ALA A 46 -15.94 -3.94 -8.34
N THR A 47 -16.49 -2.75 -8.18
CA THR A 47 -15.78 -1.49 -8.41
C THR A 47 -14.67 -1.36 -7.38
N LEU A 48 -13.44 -1.13 -7.82
CA LEU A 48 -12.29 -0.96 -6.93
C LEU A 48 -11.93 0.52 -6.86
N VAL A 49 -11.98 1.06 -5.65
CA VAL A 49 -11.64 2.46 -5.37
C VAL A 49 -10.36 2.50 -4.56
N GLN A 50 -9.36 3.12 -5.13
CA GLN A 50 -8.16 3.50 -4.41
C GLN A 50 -8.42 4.75 -3.58
N VAL A 51 -8.01 4.69 -2.32
CA VAL A 51 -8.04 5.81 -1.39
C VAL A 51 -6.59 6.24 -1.14
N SER A 52 -6.24 7.45 -1.54
CA SER A 52 -4.91 8.03 -1.34
C SER A 52 -5.01 9.44 -0.73
N ALA A 53 -3.87 10.08 -0.50
CA ALA A 53 -3.83 11.46 -0.02
C ALA A 53 -4.48 12.46 -1.00
N ASP A 54 -4.49 12.14 -2.30
CA ASP A 54 -5.08 12.96 -3.36
C ASP A 54 -6.60 12.79 -3.47
N GLY A 55 -7.16 11.82 -2.75
CA GLY A 55 -8.60 11.55 -2.70
C GLY A 55 -8.95 10.11 -3.09
N MET A 56 -10.14 9.95 -3.65
CA MET A 56 -10.67 8.65 -4.10
C MET A 56 -10.59 8.56 -5.62
N LYS A 57 -10.06 7.45 -6.13
CA LYS A 57 -9.93 7.17 -7.55
C LYS A 57 -10.42 5.76 -7.85
N THR A 58 -11.38 5.64 -8.77
CA THR A 58 -11.74 4.33 -9.31
C THR A 58 -10.60 3.81 -10.15
N VAL A 59 -10.03 2.67 -9.75
CA VAL A 59 -8.96 1.98 -10.49
C VAL A 59 -9.50 0.84 -11.35
N ARG A 60 -10.74 0.40 -11.07
CA ARG A 60 -11.47 -0.56 -11.89
C ARG A 60 -12.97 -0.39 -11.69
N GLU A 61 -13.72 -0.28 -12.78
CA GLU A 61 -15.19 -0.34 -12.75
C GLU A 61 -15.67 -1.78 -12.60
N GLY A 62 -16.71 -1.97 -11.79
CA GLY A 62 -17.40 -3.24 -11.60
C GLY A 62 -18.86 -3.18 -12.06
N GLU A 63 -19.50 -4.33 -12.14
CA GLU A 63 -20.86 -4.48 -12.68
C GLU A 63 -21.82 -5.13 -11.68
N ASN A 64 -21.34 -5.56 -10.51
CA ASN A 64 -22.14 -6.28 -9.51
C ASN A 64 -22.72 -5.39 -8.40
N GLY A 65 -22.55 -4.07 -8.49
CA GLY A 65 -23.06 -3.09 -7.52
C GLY A 65 -22.26 -2.97 -6.22
N TRP A 66 -21.19 -3.72 -6.04
CA TRP A 66 -20.32 -3.62 -4.88
C TRP A 66 -19.14 -2.69 -5.14
N THR A 67 -18.75 -1.92 -4.13
CA THR A 67 -17.55 -1.11 -4.13
C THR A 67 -16.59 -1.57 -3.04
N CYS A 68 -15.36 -1.87 -3.41
CA CYS A 68 -14.32 -2.30 -2.50
C CYS A 68 -13.15 -1.32 -2.47
N MET A 69 -12.65 -1.06 -1.26
CA MET A 69 -11.61 -0.07 -1.01
C MET A 69 -10.89 -0.33 0.31
N LYS A 70 -9.74 0.31 0.51
CA LYS A 70 -9.00 0.28 1.77
C LYS A 70 -8.72 1.68 2.29
N PRO A 71 -9.63 2.30 3.05
CA PRO A 71 -9.34 3.53 3.77
C PRO A 71 -8.32 3.26 4.90
N GLY A 72 -7.14 3.87 4.78
CA GLY A 72 -6.06 3.69 5.75
C GLY A 72 -5.65 2.21 5.87
N THR A 73 -5.83 1.61 7.05
CA THR A 73 -5.44 0.22 7.32
C THR A 73 -6.58 -0.78 7.20
N ASN A 74 -7.84 -0.34 7.08
CA ASN A 74 -9.01 -1.21 7.17
C ASN A 74 -9.61 -1.45 5.77
N PRO A 75 -9.46 -2.65 5.20
CA PRO A 75 -10.08 -2.98 3.91
C PRO A 75 -11.58 -3.28 4.10
N MET A 76 -12.40 -2.86 3.14
CA MET A 76 -13.86 -3.00 3.20
C MET A 76 -14.50 -3.10 1.81
N CYS A 77 -15.69 -3.70 1.76
CA CYS A 77 -16.57 -3.74 0.60
C CYS A 77 -18.00 -3.39 1.05
N ALA A 78 -18.69 -2.54 0.28
CA ALA A 78 -20.04 -2.07 0.55
C ALA A 78 -20.87 -1.95 -0.73
#